data_AF-A0A9W6GYU8-F1
#
_entry.id   AF-A0A9W6GYU8-F1
#
_cell.length_a   1.000
_cell.length_b   1.000
_cell.length_c   1.000
_cell.angle_alpha   90.00
_cell.angle_beta   90.00
_cell.angle_gamma   90.00
#
_symmetry.space_group_name_H-M   'P 1'
#
loop_
_entity.id
_entity.type
_entity.pdbx_description
1 polymer ?
#
loop_
_entity_poly.entity_id
_entity_poly.type
_entity_poly.pdbx_seq_one_letter_code
_entity_poly.pdbx_strand_id
1 'polypeptide(L)'
;MVASSVAVFAGWAQAFAVDKLAKSDVDYRDRPKGRERCDNCRVWVPPDSCKSVEGAISASGWRNIWRPAVVQNAIVPDPEERLTKDDVAYQNVPKGRQRCDNCDVFLPPNGCTSVQGKISPRGWCNIWRQAKLER
;
A
#
# COMPACT_ATOMS: atom_id res chain seq x y z
N MET A 1 25.04 -58.51 8.36
CA MET A 1 24.70 -57.44 9.34
C MET A 1 25.49 -56.20 8.93
N VAL A 2 24.83 -55.21 8.33
CA VAL A 2 25.41 -53.88 8.11
C VAL A 2 24.38 -52.90 8.64
N ALA A 3 24.70 -52.25 9.76
CA ALA A 3 23.86 -51.24 10.36
C ALA A 3 24.05 -49.94 9.56
N SER A 4 22.99 -49.47 8.91
CA SER A 4 22.98 -48.16 8.27
C SER A 4 22.03 -47.25 9.02
N SER A 5 22.64 -46.37 9.81
CA SER A 5 22.00 -45.36 10.64
C SER A 5 21.13 -44.41 9.82
N VAL A 6 19.94 -44.12 10.35
CA VAL A 6 19.03 -43.09 9.84
C VAL A 6 19.64 -41.72 10.12
N ALA A 7 20.02 -40.98 9.07
CA ALA A 7 20.35 -39.56 9.19
C ALA A 7 19.05 -38.75 9.17
N VAL A 8 18.63 -38.26 10.34
CA VAL A 8 17.52 -37.32 10.47
C VAL A 8 18.04 -35.93 10.09
N PHE A 9 17.83 -35.49 8.86
CA PHE A 9 18.06 -34.11 8.48
C PHE A 9 16.87 -33.26 8.92
N ALA A 10 17.00 -32.65 10.10
CA ALA A 10 16.18 -31.50 10.48
C ALA A 10 16.61 -30.30 9.61
N GLY A 11 16.03 -30.19 8.41
CA GLY A 11 16.16 -29.01 7.56
C GLY A 11 15.37 -27.86 8.17
N TRP A 12 16.06 -26.93 8.82
CA TRP A 12 15.48 -25.68 9.28
C TRP A 12 15.17 -24.83 8.05
N ALA A 13 13.91 -24.45 7.86
CA ALA A 13 13.51 -23.50 6.85
C ALA A 13 14.10 -22.12 7.21
N GLN A 14 15.20 -21.75 6.59
CA GLN A 14 15.67 -20.37 6.64
C GLN A 14 14.74 -19.51 5.80
N ALA A 15 13.90 -18.71 6.46
CA ALA A 15 13.18 -17.64 5.80
C ALA A 15 14.21 -16.60 5.36
N PHE A 16 14.44 -16.48 4.05
CA PHE A 16 15.21 -15.37 3.49
C PHE A 16 14.37 -14.10 3.61
N ALA A 17 14.68 -13.26 4.60
CA ALA A 17 14.30 -11.86 4.53
C ALA A 17 15.08 -11.26 3.35
N VAL A 18 14.38 -10.77 2.33
CA VAL A 18 15.03 -9.96 1.29
C VAL A 18 15.41 -8.64 1.96
N ASP A 19 16.70 -8.35 2.05
CA ASP A 19 17.19 -7.09 2.60
C ASP A 19 16.59 -5.91 1.81
N LYS A 20 16.11 -4.91 2.54
CA LYS A 20 15.59 -3.68 1.93
C LYS A 20 16.78 -2.83 1.45
N LEU A 21 16.56 -1.98 0.45
CA LEU A 21 17.63 -1.13 -0.10
C LEU A 21 17.92 0.04 0.84
N ALA A 22 19.18 0.47 0.91
CA ALA A 22 19.53 1.70 1.60
C ALA A 22 19.03 2.91 0.80
N LYS A 23 18.76 4.03 1.49
CA LYS A 23 18.34 5.29 0.86
C LYS A 23 19.35 5.78 -0.19
N SER A 24 20.64 5.56 0.04
CA SER A 24 21.74 5.89 -0.89
C SER A 24 21.70 5.09 -2.19
N ASP A 25 21.24 3.84 -2.15
CA ASP A 25 21.26 2.94 -3.31
C ASP A 25 20.19 3.29 -4.35
N VAL A 26 19.21 4.09 -3.93
CA VAL A 26 18.02 4.42 -4.74
C VAL A 26 17.85 5.93 -4.97
N ASP A 27 18.91 6.72 -4.76
CA ASP A 27 18.86 8.17 -4.90
C ASP A 27 17.69 8.81 -4.15
N TYR A 28 17.42 8.35 -2.93
CA TYR A 28 16.27 8.81 -2.15
C TYR A 28 16.36 10.33 -1.87
N ARG A 29 15.22 11.00 -1.96
CA ARG A 29 15.04 12.43 -1.70
C ARG A 29 13.76 12.64 -0.88
N ASP A 30 13.77 13.57 0.07
CA ASP A 30 12.56 13.97 0.81
C ASP A 30 11.65 14.95 0.05
N ARG A 31 11.85 15.09 -1.27
CA ARG A 31 11.08 15.94 -2.17
C ARG A 31 10.65 15.16 -3.41
N PRO A 32 9.50 15.51 -4.03
CA PRO A 32 8.99 14.77 -5.17
C PRO A 32 9.83 15.02 -6.42
N LYS A 33 9.66 14.16 -7.44
CA LYS A 33 10.17 14.39 -8.79
C LYS A 33 8.98 14.58 -9.73
N GLY A 34 8.63 15.84 -9.99
CA GLY A 34 7.37 16.16 -10.68
C GLY A 34 6.19 15.64 -9.87
N ARG A 35 5.34 14.78 -10.47
CA ARG A 35 4.22 14.11 -9.79
C ARG A 35 4.59 12.79 -9.12
N GLU A 36 5.85 12.36 -9.20
CA GLU A 36 6.30 11.10 -8.59
C GLU A 36 6.64 11.34 -7.11
N ARG A 37 5.93 10.63 -6.22
CA ARG A 37 6.00 10.75 -4.76
C ARG A 37 5.86 9.38 -4.10
N CYS A 38 6.31 9.25 -2.86
CA CYS A 38 6.29 7.95 -2.18
C CYS A 38 4.87 7.50 -1.87
N ASP A 39 3.96 8.38 -1.46
CA ASP A 39 2.55 8.06 -1.18
C ASP A 39 1.67 7.77 -2.41
N ASN A 40 2.19 7.97 -3.62
CA ASN A 40 1.61 7.45 -4.87
C ASN A 40 2.45 6.32 -5.51
N CYS A 41 3.40 5.76 -4.76
CA CYS A 41 4.22 4.62 -5.19
C CYS A 41 3.57 3.26 -4.87
N ARG A 42 3.71 2.28 -5.76
CA ARG A 42 3.18 0.91 -5.64
C ARG A 42 3.51 0.19 -4.34
N VAL A 43 4.67 0.48 -3.76
CA VAL A 43 5.19 -0.23 -2.59
C VAL A 43 5.24 0.65 -1.34
N TRP A 44 4.52 1.77 -1.37
CA TRP A 44 4.26 2.61 -0.20
C TRP A 44 3.53 1.83 0.89
N VAL A 45 3.87 2.12 2.12
CA VAL A 45 3.21 1.63 3.33
C VAL A 45 3.01 2.86 4.23
N PRO A 46 1.78 3.40 4.31
CA PRO A 46 1.49 4.54 5.16
C PRO A 46 1.89 4.27 6.62
N PRO A 47 2.33 5.29 7.38
CA PRO A 47 2.38 6.71 7.02
C PRO A 47 3.72 7.18 6.42
N ASP A 48 4.78 6.40 6.57
CA ASP A 48 6.16 6.85 6.35
C ASP A 48 7.10 5.69 6.01
N SER A 49 6.61 4.62 5.40
CA SER A 49 7.44 3.44 5.12
C SER A 49 7.18 2.87 3.73
N CYS A 50 8.05 1.96 3.29
CA CYS A 50 7.81 1.20 2.07
C CYS A 50 8.40 -0.20 2.16
N LYS A 51 8.00 -1.05 1.22
CA LYS A 51 8.42 -2.46 1.17
C LYS A 51 9.85 -2.65 0.68
N SER A 52 10.50 -1.64 0.10
CA SER A 52 11.79 -1.81 -0.59
C SER A 52 12.92 -0.88 -0.15
N VAL A 53 12.69 0.10 0.72
CA VAL A 53 13.75 0.95 1.30
C VAL A 53 13.68 0.90 2.81
N GLU A 54 14.84 0.88 3.44
CA GLU A 54 15.02 0.90 4.88
C GLU A 54 14.70 2.26 5.52
N GLY A 55 14.20 2.20 6.75
CA GLY A 55 13.89 3.39 7.55
C GLY A 55 12.62 4.13 7.12
N ALA A 56 12.36 5.22 7.84
CA ALA A 56 11.24 6.10 7.56
C ALA A 56 11.50 6.95 6.31
N ILE A 57 10.47 7.16 5.50
CA ILE A 57 10.46 7.95 4.27
C ILE A 57 9.29 8.95 4.29
N SER A 58 9.49 10.11 3.66
CA SER A 58 8.44 11.12 3.51
C SER A 58 7.39 10.66 2.50
N ALA A 59 6.11 10.94 2.75
CA ALA A 59 5.03 10.77 1.79
C ALA A 59 5.31 11.53 0.48
N SER A 60 5.86 12.74 0.57
CA SER A 60 6.27 13.56 -0.58
C SER A 60 7.67 13.23 -1.10
N GLY A 61 8.36 12.23 -0.56
CA GLY A 61 9.70 11.85 -1.01
C GLY A 61 9.70 11.16 -2.38
N TRP A 62 10.87 10.92 -2.95
CA TRP A 62 11.07 10.23 -4.22
C TRP A 62 12.34 9.38 -4.23
N ARG A 63 12.39 8.35 -5.08
CA ARG A 63 13.56 7.50 -5.32
C ARG A 63 13.55 6.95 -6.75
N ASN A 64 14.72 6.59 -7.28
CA ASN A 64 14.91 6.16 -8.67
C ASN A 64 14.15 4.87 -9.07
N ILE A 65 13.77 4.03 -8.09
CA ILE A 65 12.94 2.83 -8.29
C ILE A 65 11.42 3.10 -8.16
N TRP A 66 10.98 4.35 -8.31
CA TRP A 66 9.56 4.70 -8.26
C TRP A 66 8.75 3.97 -9.35
N ARG A 67 7.57 3.51 -8.97
CA ARG A 67 6.54 2.93 -9.86
C ARG A 67 5.17 3.39 -9.35
N PRO A 68 4.23 3.74 -10.24
CA PRO A 68 2.92 4.22 -9.82
C PRO A 68 2.16 3.14 -9.05
N ALA A 69 1.41 3.54 -8.04
CA ALA A 69 0.44 2.66 -7.42
C ALA A 69 -0.63 2.25 -8.44
N VAL A 70 -0.96 0.96 -8.45
CA VAL A 70 -1.99 0.39 -9.33
C VAL A 70 -2.96 -0.41 -8.46
N VAL A 71 -4.26 -0.13 -8.59
CA VAL A 71 -5.35 -0.85 -7.92
C VAL A 71 -6.33 -1.29 -9.00
N GLN A 72 -6.68 -2.58 -9.01
CA GLN A 72 -7.60 -3.16 -10.00
C GLN A 72 -7.25 -2.78 -11.45
N ASN A 73 -5.96 -2.86 -11.78
CA ASN A 73 -5.37 -2.51 -13.07
C ASN A 73 -5.47 -1.03 -13.50
N ALA A 74 -5.86 -0.13 -12.60
CA ALA A 74 -5.85 1.31 -12.84
C ALA A 74 -4.71 2.00 -12.05
N ILE A 75 -4.04 2.95 -12.70
CA ILE A 75 -3.09 3.85 -12.01
C ILE A 75 -3.88 4.66 -10.98
N VAL A 76 -3.41 4.67 -9.74
CA VAL A 76 -4.00 5.51 -8.70
C VAL A 76 -3.70 6.97 -9.04
N PRO A 77 -4.72 7.84 -9.18
CA PRO A 77 -4.50 9.25 -9.48
C PRO A 77 -3.71 9.92 -8.37
N ASP A 78 -3.07 11.03 -8.72
CA ASP A 78 -2.36 11.82 -7.73
C ASP A 78 -3.32 12.21 -6.60
N PRO A 79 -2.93 12.15 -5.33
CA PRO A 79 -3.78 12.58 -4.23
C PRO A 79 -4.43 13.94 -4.41
N GLU A 80 -3.82 14.89 -5.12
CA GLU A 80 -4.43 16.20 -5.40
C GLU A 80 -5.54 16.13 -6.47
N GLU A 81 -5.52 15.10 -7.32
CA GLU A 81 -6.54 14.84 -8.35
C GLU A 81 -7.75 14.05 -7.79
N ARG A 82 -7.69 13.59 -6.53
CA ARG A 82 -8.77 12.85 -5.86
C ARG A 82 -9.84 13.80 -5.33
N LEU A 83 -11.04 13.27 -5.10
CA LEU A 83 -12.15 14.03 -4.52
C LEU A 83 -11.91 14.29 -3.04
N THR A 84 -12.26 15.48 -2.56
CA THR A 84 -12.21 15.80 -1.14
C THR A 84 -13.26 14.99 -0.37
N LYS A 85 -13.12 14.92 0.95
CA LYS A 85 -14.11 14.27 1.81
C LYS A 85 -15.50 14.92 1.68
N ASP A 86 -15.55 16.22 1.46
CA ASP A 86 -16.79 16.97 1.32
C ASP A 86 -17.48 16.68 -0.02
N ASP A 87 -16.71 16.59 -1.12
CA ASP A 87 -17.23 16.25 -2.46
C ASP A 87 -18.01 14.93 -2.49
N VAL A 88 -17.62 13.97 -1.63
CA VAL A 88 -18.22 12.63 -1.58
C VAL A 88 -19.04 12.37 -0.33
N ALA A 89 -19.38 13.40 0.44
CA ALA A 89 -20.13 13.29 1.70
C ALA A 89 -19.57 12.18 2.61
N TYR A 90 -18.24 12.18 2.79
CA TYR A 90 -17.52 11.16 3.56
C TYR A 90 -17.96 11.14 5.03
N GLN A 91 -18.08 9.94 5.58
CA GLN A 91 -18.38 9.70 6.99
C GLN A 91 -17.40 8.69 7.57
N ASN A 92 -17.04 8.84 8.84
CA ASN A 92 -16.18 7.88 9.55
C ASN A 92 -16.92 6.62 10.03
N VAL A 93 -18.24 6.56 9.80
CA VAL A 93 -19.13 5.47 10.19
C VAL A 93 -19.75 4.82 8.93
N PRO A 94 -20.16 3.54 9.01
CA PRO A 94 -20.67 2.82 7.86
C PRO A 94 -22.11 3.25 7.52
N LYS A 95 -22.51 3.04 6.26
CA LYS A 95 -23.92 3.16 5.82
C LYS A 95 -24.52 1.76 5.64
N GLY A 96 -25.15 1.25 6.69
CA GLY A 96 -25.63 -0.14 6.72
C GLY A 96 -24.45 -1.12 6.60
N ARG A 97 -24.44 -1.94 5.53
CA ARG A 97 -23.33 -2.88 5.24
C ARG A 97 -22.18 -2.26 4.42
N GLN A 98 -22.35 -1.04 3.94
CA GLN A 98 -21.38 -0.36 3.10
C GLN A 98 -20.29 0.28 3.96
N ARG A 99 -19.05 -0.13 3.73
CA ARG A 99 -17.86 0.34 4.47
C ARG A 99 -16.67 0.48 3.53
N CYS A 100 -15.69 1.29 3.91
CA CYS A 100 -14.50 1.45 3.09
C CYS A 100 -13.76 0.12 2.89
N ASP A 101 -13.60 -0.71 3.92
CA ASP A 101 -12.87 -2.00 3.80
C ASP A 101 -13.54 -3.06 2.91
N ASN A 102 -14.78 -2.83 2.45
CA ASN A 102 -15.46 -3.64 1.46
C ASN A 102 -15.83 -2.87 0.18
N CYS A 103 -15.19 -1.72 -0.04
CA CYS A 103 -15.26 -0.94 -1.26
C CYS A 103 -14.21 -1.43 -2.27
N ASP A 104 -14.50 -1.39 -3.57
CA ASP A 104 -13.58 -1.86 -4.62
C ASP A 104 -12.29 -1.01 -4.73
N VAL A 105 -12.38 0.28 -4.43
CA VAL A 105 -11.29 1.27 -4.52
C VAL A 105 -10.59 1.53 -3.19
N PHE A 106 -10.81 0.68 -2.20
CA PHE A 106 -10.12 0.77 -0.91
C PHE A 106 -8.66 0.38 -1.05
N LEU A 107 -7.79 1.20 -0.47
CA LEU A 107 -6.36 0.94 -0.37
C LEU A 107 -6.03 0.66 1.11
N PRO A 108 -5.90 -0.60 1.53
CA PRO A 108 -5.54 -0.92 2.91
C PRO A 108 -4.23 -0.23 3.33
N PRO A 109 -4.11 0.20 4.60
CA PRO A 109 -5.07 0.00 5.69
C PRO A 109 -6.08 1.14 5.86
N ASN A 110 -5.89 2.29 5.21
CA ASN A 110 -6.66 3.52 5.51
C ASN A 110 -6.63 4.53 4.35
N GLY A 111 -6.51 4.08 3.10
CA GLY A 111 -6.50 4.91 1.90
C GLY A 111 -7.63 4.58 0.93
N CYS A 112 -7.86 5.49 -0.03
CA CYS A 112 -8.83 5.34 -1.12
C CYS A 112 -8.21 5.87 -2.40
N THR A 113 -8.47 5.23 -3.55
CA THR A 113 -7.99 5.74 -4.84
C THR A 113 -8.83 6.91 -5.36
N SER A 114 -10.03 7.13 -4.81
CA SER A 114 -10.94 8.21 -5.20
C SER A 114 -11.03 9.37 -4.21
N VAL A 115 -10.67 9.15 -2.94
CA VAL A 115 -10.85 10.15 -1.86
C VAL A 115 -9.50 10.58 -1.30
N GLN A 116 -9.36 11.89 -1.07
CA GLN A 116 -8.17 12.49 -0.48
C GLN A 116 -7.95 12.07 0.97
N GLY A 117 -6.67 11.96 1.34
CA GLY A 117 -6.23 11.75 2.72
C GLY A 117 -6.55 10.37 3.29
N LYS A 118 -6.37 10.24 4.62
CA LYS A 118 -6.65 9.00 5.36
C LYS A 118 -8.16 8.84 5.56
N ILE A 119 -8.63 7.61 5.40
CA ILE A 119 -10.01 7.18 5.64
C ILE A 119 -10.07 6.03 6.66
N SER A 120 -11.15 5.97 7.42
CA SER A 120 -11.48 4.83 8.28
C SER A 120 -11.89 3.61 7.43
N PRO A 121 -11.38 2.39 7.71
CA PRO A 121 -11.91 1.13 7.16
C PRO A 121 -13.43 0.98 7.35
N ARG A 122 -13.96 1.52 8.45
CA ARG A 122 -15.39 1.51 8.79
C ARG A 122 -16.15 2.75 8.27
N GLY A 123 -15.48 3.64 7.54
CA GLY A 123 -16.11 4.82 6.96
C GLY A 123 -16.95 4.49 5.73
N TRP A 124 -17.55 5.53 5.15
CA TRP A 124 -18.40 5.45 3.97
C TRP A 124 -18.35 6.76 3.17
N CYS A 125 -18.62 6.71 1.86
CA CYS A 125 -18.83 7.89 1.02
C CYS A 125 -19.90 7.61 -0.04
N ASN A 126 -20.49 8.65 -0.63
CA ASN A 126 -21.62 8.53 -1.56
C ASN A 126 -21.30 7.83 -2.90
N ILE A 127 -20.02 7.71 -3.26
CA ILE A 127 -19.53 6.98 -4.44
C ILE A 127 -19.11 5.53 -4.13
N TRP A 128 -19.43 5.03 -2.93
CA TRP A 128 -19.15 3.65 -2.53
C TRP A 128 -19.70 2.66 -3.55
N ARG A 129 -18.93 1.61 -3.80
CA ARG A 129 -19.31 0.51 -4.69
C ARG A 129 -18.69 -0.78 -4.16
N GLN A 130 -19.46 -1.85 -4.26
CA GLN A 130 -19.09 -3.12 -3.64
C GLN A 130 -17.82 -3.69 -4.26
N ALA A 131 -16.88 -4.14 -3.42
CA ALA A 131 -15.74 -4.92 -3.88
C ALA A 131 -16.23 -6.13 -4.68
N LYS A 132 -15.75 -6.26 -5.93
CA LYS A 132 -15.97 -7.48 -6.71
C LYS A 132 -15.15 -8.58 -6.05
N LEU A 133 -15.84 -9.57 -5.48
CA LEU A 133 -15.21 -10.85 -5.18
C LEU A 133 -14.80 -11.46 -6.52
N GLU A 134 -13.50 -11.39 -6.84
CA GLU A 134 -12.95 -12.26 -7.87
C GLU A 134 -13.25 -13.69 -7.45
N ARG A 135 -14.07 -14.36 -8.26
CA ARG A 135 -14.48 -15.75 -8.11
C ARG A 135 -13.56 -16.61 -8.96
#